data_AF-A0A173ZIZ3-F1
#
_entry.id   AF-A0A173ZIZ3-F1
#
_cell.length_a   1.000
_cell.length_b   1.000
_cell.length_c   1.000
_cell.angle_alpha   90.00
_cell.angle_beta   90.00
_cell.angle_gamma   90.00
#
_symmetry.space_group_name_H-M   'P 1'
#
loop_
_entity.id
_entity.type
_entity.pdbx_description
1 polymer ?
#
loop_
_entity_poly.entity_id
_entity_poly.type
_entity_poly.pdbx_seq_one_letter_code
_entity_poly.pdbx_strand_id
1 'polypeptide(L)' 'MDYKVADVTKEEVEAIKRAENLIKSETGKEFVMIAWEKIK' A
#
# COMPACT_ATOMS: atom_id res chain seq x y z
N MET A 1 -3.82 -12.61 -17.36
CA MET A 1 -3.57 -12.41 -15.92
C MET A 1 -4.42 -11.26 -15.53
N ASP A 2 -5.51 -11.54 -14.84
CA ASP A 2 -6.45 -10.51 -14.42
C ASP A 2 -6.06 -10.03 -13.02
N TYR A 3 -6.21 -8.73 -12.79
CA TYR A 3 -5.88 -8.08 -11.53
C TYR A 3 -7.13 -7.37 -11.02
N LYS A 4 -7.30 -7.35 -9.70
CA LYS A 4 -8.31 -6.53 -9.04
C LYS A 4 -7.67 -5.65 -7.99
N VAL A 5 -8.37 -4.58 -7.62
CA VAL A 5 -8.04 -3.83 -6.41
C VAL A 5 -8.01 -4.83 -5.26
N ALA A 6 -6.91 -4.83 -4.51
CA ALA A 6 -6.74 -5.75 -3.40
C ALA A 6 -7.79 -5.46 -2.33
N ASP A 7 -8.46 -6.50 -1.86
CA ASP A 7 -9.29 -6.42 -0.66
C ASP A 7 -8.36 -6.41 0.56
N VAL A 8 -8.18 -5.25 1.18
CA VAL A 8 -7.23 -5.05 2.28
C VAL A 8 -7.95 -4.92 3.62
N THR A 9 -7.46 -5.66 4.60
CA THR A 9 -7.93 -5.58 5.99
C THR A 9 -7.44 -4.30 6.67
N LYS A 10 -8.02 -3.96 7.83
CA LYS A 10 -7.60 -2.81 8.62
C LYS A 10 -6.12 -2.88 9.05
N GLU A 11 -5.68 -4.07 9.45
CA GLU A 11 -4.29 -4.30 9.89
C GLU A 11 -3.30 -4.08 8.73
N GLU A 12 -3.67 -4.51 7.53
CA GLU A 12 -2.87 -4.27 6.32
C GLU A 12 -2.85 -2.79 5.98
N VAL A 13 -3.98 -2.07 6.04
CA VAL A 13 -4.03 -0.62 5.84
C VAL A 13 -3.08 0.12 6.79
N GLU A 14 -3.03 -0.28 8.06
CA GLU A 14 -2.09 0.30 9.02
C GLU A 14 -0.63 0.01 8.67
N ALA A 15 -0.32 -1.20 8.22
CA ALA A 15 1.03 -1.55 7.77
C ALA A 15 1.45 -0.73 6.54
N ILE A 16 0.53 -0.54 5.59
CA ILE A 16 0.75 0.29 4.39
C ILE A 16 1.06 1.73 4.79
N LYS A 17 0.24 2.33 5.67
CA LYS A 17 0.45 3.70 6.14
C LYS A 17 1.77 3.87 6.89
N ARG A 18 2.20 2.87 7.68
CA ARG A 18 3.52 2.90 8.33
C ARG A 18 4.64 2.96 7.29
N ALA A 19 4.54 2.18 6.22
CA ALA A 19 5.54 2.19 5.14
C ALA A 19 5.55 3.54 4.39
N GLU A 20 4.38 4.09 4.04
CA GLU A 20 4.30 5.42 3.40
C GLU A 20 4.92 6.52 4.27
N ASN A 21 4.63 6.52 5.56
CA ASN A 21 5.19 7.48 6.51
C ASN A 21 6.71 7.33 6.67
N LEU A 22 7.23 6.10 6.67
CA LEU A 22 8.66 5.85 6.71
C LEU A 22 9.36 6.45 5.50
N ILE A 23 8.86 6.16 4.29
CA ILE A 23 9.44 6.68 3.04
C ILE A 23 9.38 8.21 3.03
N LYS A 24 8.26 8.80 3.49
CA LYS A 24 8.13 10.25 3.64
C LYS A 24 9.18 10.81 4.59
N SER A 25 9.42 10.15 5.73
CA SER A 25 10.41 10.60 6.71
C SER A 25 11.85 10.55 6.18
N GLU A 26 12.18 9.57 5.35
CA GLU A 26 13.53 9.39 4.79
C GLU A 26 13.80 10.28 3.57
N THR A 27 12.76 10.55 2.77
CA THR A 27 12.92 11.20 1.45
C THR A 27 12.35 12.60 1.38
N GLY A 28 11.51 13.00 2.35
CA GLY A 28 10.72 14.24 2.33
C GLY A 28 9.60 14.28 1.29
N LYS A 29 9.37 13.18 0.55
CA LYS A 29 8.38 13.11 -0.53
C LYS A 29 7.15 12.31 -0.11
N GLU A 30 5.99 12.73 -0.60
CA GLU A 30 4.75 11.97 -0.43
C GLU A 30 4.63 10.89 -1.51
N PHE A 31 4.47 9.66 -1.05
CA PHE A 31 4.20 8.49 -1.90
C PHE A 31 2.85 7.90 -1.49
N VAL A 32 2.14 7.37 -2.49
CA VAL A 32 0.88 6.66 -2.31
C VAL A 32 1.08 5.23 -2.78
N MET A 33 0.68 4.26 -1.97
CA MET A 33 0.75 2.86 -2.31
C MET A 33 -0.60 2.35 -2.83
N ILE A 34 -0.59 1.76 -4.03
CA ILE A 34 -1.79 1.21 -4.67
C ILE A 34 -1.69 -0.31 -4.64
N ALA A 35 -2.61 -0.96 -3.92
CA ALA A 35 -2.63 -2.41 -3.75
C ALA A 35 -3.48 -3.09 -4.84
N TRP A 36 -2.83 -3.96 -5.63
CA TRP A 36 -3.47 -4.83 -6.62
C TRP A 36 -3.15 -6.29 -6.31
N GLU A 37 -4.13 -7.16 -6.44
CA GLU A 37 -3.94 -8.61 -6.29
C GLU A 37 -4.28 -9.36 -7.58
N LYS A 38 -3.59 -10.48 -7.79
CA LYS A 38 -3.85 -11.36 -8.94
C LYS A 38 -5.12 -12.15 -8.70
N ILE A 39 -6.01 -12.16 -9.68
CA ILE A 39 -7.15 -13.06 -9.71
C ILE A 39 -6.61 -14.44 -10.12
N LYS A 40 -6.77 -15.43 -9.24
CA LYS A 40 -6.39 -16.83 -9.47
C LYS A 40 -7.38 -17.55 -10.38
#